data_AF-A0A948F053-F1
#
_entry.id   AF-A0A948F053-F1
#
_cell.length_a   1.000
_cell.length_b   1.000
_cell.length_c   1.000
_cell.angle_alpha   90.00
_cell.angle_beta   90.00
_cell.angle_gamma   90.00
#
_symmetry.space_group_name_H-M   'P 1'
#
loop_
_entity.id
_entity.type
_entity.pdbx_description
1 polymer ?
#
loop_
_entity_poly.entity_id
_entity_poly.type
_entity_poly.pdbx_seq_one_letter_code
_entity_poly.pdbx_strand_id
1 'polypeptide(L)'
;MDWLAKTLTGLFDLLLRPFGTAGWPALAVVSALAGVLLLWLFKVTTNQTALSERRRRLTGHLYEMGLYQDHLGILMRIQWDLFKANMRYLSTSLPALLVLLPAVLVIVVQLDARYQRRGLREGETTLVSARVVEGQEDVLSRLALEAETGLDVEAGPLVDRANREVWWRVRATADTPREVTVTDGATRWAKLLAPAGDRDRLAGARERGGWHHLLLNPTEIPLPDGAPLAAIRVELPRRDDDWAGLPVWLWGFFLLSVVGGLLFKRVLKVEM
;
A
#
# COMPACT_ATOMS: atom_id res chain seq x y z
N MET A 1 -5.23 -17.46 -2.27
CA MET A 1 -5.19 -16.03 -2.63
C MET A 1 -3.77 -15.52 -2.85
N ASP A 2 -2.78 -16.21 -2.29
CA ASP A 2 -1.35 -15.92 -2.44
C ASP A 2 -0.86 -15.87 -3.89
N TRP A 3 -1.52 -16.59 -4.80
CA TRP A 3 -1.23 -16.52 -6.23
C TRP A 3 -1.47 -15.12 -6.81
N LEU A 4 -2.49 -14.39 -6.33
CA LEU A 4 -2.81 -13.04 -6.78
C LEU A 4 -1.79 -12.02 -6.25
N ALA A 5 -1.35 -12.19 -5.00
CA ALA A 5 -0.25 -11.39 -4.44
C ALA A 5 1.03 -11.62 -5.25
N LYS A 6 1.37 -12.89 -5.53
CA LYS A 6 2.55 -13.27 -6.30
C LYS A 6 2.50 -12.75 -7.74
N THR A 7 1.35 -12.83 -8.41
CA THR A 7 1.20 -12.34 -9.78
C THR A 7 1.26 -10.81 -9.84
N LEU A 8 0.60 -10.11 -8.92
CA LEU A 8 0.68 -8.65 -8.81
C LEU A 8 2.12 -8.21 -8.50
N THR A 9 2.74 -8.79 -7.49
CA THR A 9 4.12 -8.47 -7.12
C THR A 9 5.07 -8.76 -8.28
N GLY A 10 4.95 -9.93 -8.93
CA GLY A 10 5.75 -10.28 -10.11
C GLY A 10 5.52 -9.38 -11.32
N LEU A 11 4.29 -8.91 -11.54
CA LEU A 11 3.97 -7.94 -12.59
C LEU A 11 4.65 -6.60 -12.30
N PHE A 12 4.56 -6.09 -11.07
CA PHE A 12 5.26 -4.88 -10.66
C PHE A 12 6.77 -5.03 -10.78
N ASP A 13 7.32 -6.20 -10.43
CA ASP A 13 8.76 -6.44 -10.58
C ASP A 13 9.18 -6.46 -12.03
N LEU A 14 8.43 -7.13 -12.91
CA LEU A 14 8.71 -7.15 -14.34
C LEU A 14 8.68 -5.75 -14.93
N LEU A 15 7.72 -4.94 -14.49
CA LEU A 15 7.52 -3.57 -14.94
C LEU A 15 8.61 -2.62 -14.43
N LEU A 16 9.09 -2.83 -13.20
CA LEU A 16 10.10 -2.03 -12.53
C LEU A 16 11.54 -2.48 -12.84
N ARG A 17 11.74 -3.74 -13.25
CA ARG A 17 13.03 -4.33 -13.61
C ARG A 17 13.87 -3.49 -14.59
N PRO A 18 13.33 -2.91 -15.69
CA PRO A 18 14.13 -2.09 -16.60
C PRO A 18 14.60 -0.78 -15.98
N PHE A 19 13.97 -0.32 -14.89
CA PHE A 19 14.32 0.94 -14.24
C PHE A 19 15.34 0.77 -13.11
N GLY A 20 15.62 -0.47 -12.67
CA GLY A 20 16.64 -0.75 -11.65
C GLY A 20 16.57 0.18 -10.45
N THR A 21 17.67 0.89 -10.15
CA THR A 21 17.77 1.86 -9.05
C THR A 21 17.18 3.24 -9.37
N ALA A 22 16.80 3.50 -10.63
CA ALA A 22 16.25 4.78 -11.10
C ALA A 22 14.78 4.95 -10.68
N GLY A 23 14.55 5.29 -9.42
CA GLY A 23 13.21 5.18 -8.86
C GLY A 23 12.25 6.33 -9.15
N TRP A 24 12.69 7.56 -9.45
CA TRP A 24 11.74 8.59 -9.90
C TRP A 24 11.14 8.27 -11.28
N PRO A 25 11.94 7.83 -12.28
CA PRO A 25 11.41 7.33 -13.55
C PRO A 25 10.50 6.11 -13.38
N ALA A 26 10.90 5.16 -12.54
CA ALA A 26 10.11 3.96 -12.27
C ALA A 26 8.76 4.30 -11.63
N LEU A 27 8.74 5.23 -10.66
CA LEU A 27 7.53 5.76 -10.06
C LEU A 27 6.66 6.45 -11.10
N ALA A 28 7.22 7.25 -12.00
CA ALA A 28 6.47 7.94 -13.04
C ALA A 28 5.75 6.97 -13.99
N VAL A 29 6.43 5.92 -14.42
CA VAL A 29 5.84 4.91 -15.33
C VAL A 29 4.76 4.11 -14.62
N VAL A 30 5.02 3.63 -13.40
CA VAL A 30 4.00 2.91 -12.61
C VAL A 30 2.79 3.79 -12.35
N SER A 31 3.00 5.06 -11.99
CA SER A 31 1.92 6.00 -11.71
C SER A 31 1.10 6.29 -12.97
N ALA A 32 1.76 6.52 -14.12
CA ALA A 32 1.05 6.74 -15.37
C ALA A 32 0.19 5.53 -15.76
N LEU A 33 0.72 4.31 -15.65
CA LEU A 33 -0.01 3.08 -15.92
C LEU A 33 -1.15 2.84 -14.91
N ALA A 34 -0.93 3.13 -13.64
CA ALA A 34 -1.96 3.11 -12.62
C ALA A 34 -3.09 4.09 -12.95
N GLY A 35 -2.76 5.33 -13.33
CA GLY A 35 -3.72 6.34 -13.77
C GLY A 35 -4.57 5.87 -14.96
N VAL A 36 -3.93 5.26 -15.96
CA VAL A 36 -4.60 4.66 -17.14
C VAL A 36 -5.54 3.52 -16.70
N LEU A 37 -5.05 2.60 -15.87
CA LEU A 37 -5.82 1.46 -15.36
C LEU A 37 -7.03 1.92 -14.56
N LEU A 38 -6.86 2.86 -13.63
CA LEU A 38 -7.93 3.40 -12.80
C LEU A 38 -8.97 4.13 -13.64
N LEU A 39 -8.54 4.90 -14.65
CA LEU A 39 -9.46 5.57 -15.57
C LEU A 39 -10.24 4.58 -16.43
N TRP A 40 -9.60 3.51 -16.90
CA TRP A 40 -10.27 2.42 -17.62
C TRP A 40 -11.28 1.69 -16.72
N LEU A 41 -10.91 1.38 -15.48
CA LEU A 41 -11.77 0.72 -14.51
C LEU A 41 -12.98 1.60 -14.17
N PHE A 42 -12.76 2.90 -13.94
CA PHE A 42 -13.82 3.88 -13.78
C PHE A 42 -14.78 3.91 -14.97
N LYS A 43 -14.26 3.81 -16.20
CA LYS A 43 -15.07 3.79 -17.42
C LYS A 43 -15.99 2.58 -17.47
N VAL A 44 -15.45 1.39 -17.19
CA VAL A 44 -16.18 0.12 -17.28
C VAL A 44 -17.21 0.00 -16.18
N THR A 45 -16.88 0.45 -14.97
CA THR A 45 -17.79 0.33 -13.81
C THR A 45 -18.88 1.40 -13.81
N THR A 46 -18.60 2.61 -14.31
CA THR A 46 -19.58 3.71 -14.35
C THR A 46 -20.36 3.71 -15.64
N ASN A 47 -21.69 3.72 -15.55
CA ASN A 47 -22.54 3.98 -16.71
C ASN A 47 -22.37 5.43 -17.19
N GLN A 48 -21.55 5.60 -18.23
CA GLN A 48 -21.16 6.90 -18.78
C GLN A 48 -22.35 7.72 -19.29
N THR A 49 -23.38 7.08 -19.86
CA THR A 49 -24.56 7.79 -20.39
C THR A 49 -25.43 8.35 -19.26
N ALA A 50 -25.66 7.55 -18.22
CA ALA A 50 -26.37 8.01 -17.01
C ALA A 50 -25.60 9.14 -16.30
N LEU A 51 -24.27 9.11 -16.33
CA LEU A 51 -23.42 10.14 -15.73
C LEU A 51 -23.52 11.46 -16.51
N SER A 52 -23.44 11.41 -17.84
CA SER A 52 -23.50 12.61 -18.67
C SER A 52 -24.89 13.27 -18.65
N GLU A 53 -25.96 12.48 -18.62
CA GLU A 53 -27.33 12.99 -18.44
C GLU A 53 -27.52 13.69 -17.08
N ARG A 54 -27.06 13.08 -15.98
CA ARG A 54 -27.15 13.67 -14.64
C ARG A 54 -26.31 14.96 -14.54
N ARG A 55 -25.13 14.99 -15.17
CA ARG A 55 -24.28 16.19 -15.24
C ARG A 55 -24.95 17.34 -16.02
N ARG A 56 -25.62 17.05 -17.14
CA ARG A 56 -26.38 18.06 -17.89
C ARG A 56 -27.51 18.65 -17.03
N ARG A 57 -28.22 17.82 -16.26
CA ARG A 57 -29.25 18.31 -15.32
C ARG A 57 -28.66 19.20 -14.23
N LEU A 58 -27.54 18.82 -13.61
CA LEU A 58 -26.82 19.65 -12.64
C LEU A 58 -26.43 21.02 -13.22
N THR A 59 -25.91 21.01 -14.46
CA THR A 59 -25.54 22.24 -15.17
C THR A 59 -26.76 23.12 -15.44
N GLY A 60 -27.91 22.53 -15.77
CA GLY A 60 -29.18 23.25 -15.92
C GLY A 60 -29.63 23.97 -14.63
N HIS A 61 -29.55 23.30 -13.48
CA HIS A 61 -29.91 23.92 -12.19
C HIS A 61 -28.95 25.05 -11.78
N LEU A 62 -27.68 24.97 -12.17
CA LEU A 62 -26.73 26.08 -11.96
C LEU A 62 -27.12 27.33 -12.78
N TYR A 63 -27.62 27.16 -14.00
CA TYR A 63 -28.14 28.27 -14.79
C TYR A 63 -29.45 28.83 -14.20
N GLU A 64 -30.34 27.98 -13.69
CA GLU A 64 -31.57 28.42 -13.01
C GLU A 64 -31.29 29.21 -11.73
N MET A 65 -30.28 28.83 -10.93
CA MET A 65 -29.80 29.61 -9.79
C MET A 65 -29.30 31.00 -10.21
N GLY A 66 -28.66 31.11 -11.37
CA GLY A 66 -28.24 32.40 -11.92
C GLY A 66 -29.42 33.31 -12.32
N LEU A 67 -30.58 32.73 -12.63
CA LEU A 67 -31.76 33.44 -13.13
C LEU A 67 -32.73 33.87 -12.01
N TYR A 68 -32.76 33.17 -10.86
CA TYR A 68 -33.72 33.39 -9.76
C TYR A 68 -33.04 33.81 -8.44
N GLN A 69 -32.31 34.94 -8.47
CA GLN A 69 -31.52 35.41 -7.33
C GLN A 69 -32.35 36.08 -6.21
N ASP A 70 -33.56 36.56 -6.50
CA ASP A 70 -34.30 37.49 -5.61
C ASP A 70 -35.38 36.85 -4.70
N HIS A 71 -35.50 35.52 -4.68
CA HIS A 71 -36.56 34.84 -3.93
C HIS A 71 -36.02 33.72 -3.02
N LEU A 72 -35.86 34.02 -1.72
CA LEU A 72 -35.30 33.10 -0.71
C LEU A 72 -35.99 31.73 -0.64
N GLY A 73 -37.33 31.70 -0.76
CA GLY A 73 -38.10 30.44 -0.72
C GLY A 73 -37.88 29.56 -1.97
N ILE A 74 -37.66 30.19 -3.12
CA ILE A 74 -37.35 29.50 -4.38
C ILE A 74 -35.92 28.99 -4.35
N LEU A 75 -34.97 29.80 -3.85
CA LEU A 75 -33.57 29.40 -3.64
C LEU A 75 -33.43 28.16 -2.74
N MET A 76 -34.15 28.10 -1.62
CA MET A 76 -34.11 26.91 -0.74
C MET A 76 -34.64 25.64 -1.41
N ARG A 77 -35.68 25.76 -2.24
CA ARG A 77 -36.21 24.63 -3.01
C ARG A 77 -35.21 24.19 -4.09
N ILE A 78 -34.63 25.13 -4.82
CA ILE A 78 -33.59 24.85 -5.83
C ILE A 78 -32.36 24.21 -5.18
N GLN A 79 -31.96 24.64 -3.99
CA GLN A 79 -30.82 24.06 -3.26
C GLN A 79 -31.10 22.63 -2.77
N TRP A 80 -32.33 22.35 -2.36
CA TRP A 80 -32.76 20.99 -2.02
C TRP A 80 -32.83 20.07 -3.25
N ASP A 81 -33.31 20.58 -4.37
CA ASP A 81 -33.36 19.84 -5.63
C ASP A 81 -31.94 19.60 -6.19
N LEU A 82 -31.03 20.57 -6.05
CA LEU A 82 -29.59 20.41 -6.30
C LEU A 82 -28.96 19.37 -5.38
N PHE A 83 -29.28 19.40 -4.09
CA PHE A 83 -28.77 18.42 -3.13
C PHE A 83 -29.20 16.99 -3.51
N LYS A 84 -30.48 16.79 -3.82
CA LYS A 84 -30.99 15.48 -4.30
C LYS A 84 -30.37 15.06 -5.63
N ALA A 85 -30.19 16.00 -6.56
CA ALA A 85 -29.54 15.75 -7.83
C ALA A 85 -28.08 15.34 -7.62
N ASN A 86 -27.38 15.99 -6.70
CA ASN A 86 -26.00 15.66 -6.34
C ASN A 86 -25.91 14.30 -5.62
N MET A 87 -26.83 13.97 -4.72
CA MET A 87 -26.93 12.65 -4.09
C MET A 87 -27.17 11.54 -5.11
N ARG A 88 -28.07 11.76 -6.09
CA ARG A 88 -28.28 10.82 -7.21
C ARG A 88 -27.06 10.74 -8.12
N TYR A 89 -26.35 11.83 -8.32
CA TYR A 89 -25.09 11.83 -9.08
C TYR A 89 -24.04 10.97 -8.36
N LEU A 90 -23.77 11.25 -7.09
CA LEU A 90 -22.85 10.50 -6.23
C LEU A 90 -23.19 9.01 -6.16
N SER A 91 -24.48 8.66 -6.06
CA SER A 91 -24.89 7.25 -6.02
C SER A 91 -24.61 6.49 -7.33
N THR A 92 -24.57 7.19 -8.47
CA THR A 92 -24.09 6.62 -9.75
C THR A 92 -22.63 6.23 -9.69
N SER A 93 -21.82 6.98 -8.92
CA SER A 93 -20.38 6.80 -8.82
C SER A 93 -19.96 5.83 -7.71
N LEU A 94 -20.87 5.51 -6.77
CA LEU A 94 -20.62 4.55 -5.68
C LEU A 94 -20.08 3.19 -6.17
N PRO A 95 -20.63 2.55 -7.23
CA PRO A 95 -20.07 1.30 -7.73
C PRO A 95 -18.62 1.43 -8.17
N ALA A 96 -18.28 2.53 -8.85
CA ALA A 96 -16.91 2.78 -9.27
C ALA A 96 -15.99 3.04 -8.06
N LEU A 97 -16.47 3.73 -7.02
CA LEU A 97 -15.71 3.90 -5.79
C LEU A 97 -15.40 2.55 -5.11
N LEU A 98 -16.38 1.65 -5.04
CA LEU A 98 -16.22 0.31 -4.45
C LEU A 98 -15.19 -0.55 -5.20
N VAL A 99 -15.05 -0.33 -6.51
CA VAL A 99 -14.09 -1.07 -7.35
C VAL A 99 -12.72 -0.40 -7.37
N LEU A 100 -12.66 0.95 -7.40
CA LEU A 100 -11.42 1.71 -7.44
C LEU A 100 -10.68 1.70 -6.10
N LEU A 101 -11.39 1.76 -4.98
CA LEU A 101 -10.78 1.81 -3.65
C LEU A 101 -9.85 0.62 -3.36
N PRO A 102 -10.26 -0.65 -3.55
CA PRO A 102 -9.36 -1.79 -3.37
C PRO A 102 -8.22 -1.79 -4.41
N ALA A 103 -8.48 -1.35 -5.65
CA ALA A 103 -7.44 -1.28 -6.68
C ALA A 103 -6.33 -0.27 -6.31
N VAL A 104 -6.71 0.94 -5.87
CA VAL A 104 -5.77 1.96 -5.39
C VAL A 104 -5.03 1.47 -4.17
N LEU A 105 -5.72 0.85 -3.21
CA LEU A 105 -5.11 0.34 -1.99
C LEU A 105 -4.00 -0.67 -2.29
N VAL A 106 -4.25 -1.63 -3.19
CA VAL A 106 -3.24 -2.60 -3.65
C VAL A 106 -2.03 -1.90 -4.27
N ILE A 107 -2.23 -0.88 -5.11
CA ILE A 107 -1.14 -0.14 -5.75
C ILE A 107 -0.33 0.64 -4.71
N VAL A 108 -1.00 1.35 -3.80
CA VAL A 108 -0.35 2.16 -2.76
C VAL A 108 0.48 1.29 -1.83
N VAL A 109 -0.01 0.12 -1.42
CA VAL A 109 0.73 -0.81 -0.55
C VAL A 109 1.97 -1.37 -1.27
N GLN A 110 1.87 -1.67 -2.57
CA GLN A 110 3.00 -2.11 -3.39
C GLN A 110 4.07 -1.02 -3.55
N LEU A 111 3.65 0.25 -3.63
CA LEU A 111 4.56 1.39 -3.69
C LEU A 111 5.16 1.70 -2.31
N ASP A 112 4.38 1.62 -1.22
CA ASP A 112 4.86 1.80 0.15
C ASP A 112 6.03 0.85 0.45
N ALA A 113 5.89 -0.43 0.10
CA ALA A 113 6.93 -1.43 0.30
C ALA A 113 8.23 -1.18 -0.47
N ARG A 114 8.23 -0.34 -1.51
CA ARG A 114 9.41 -0.04 -2.34
C ARG A 114 9.98 1.36 -2.07
N TYR A 115 9.11 2.33 -1.82
CA TYR A 115 9.48 3.74 -1.72
C TYR A 115 9.51 4.28 -0.29
N GLN A 116 8.69 3.76 0.64
CA GLN A 116 8.59 4.32 1.99
C GLN A 116 9.71 3.87 2.94
N ARG A 117 10.12 2.60 2.83
CA ARG A 117 11.10 1.98 3.74
C ARG A 117 12.48 1.92 3.10
N ARG A 118 13.52 2.09 3.91
CA ARG A 118 14.91 1.86 3.50
C ARG A 118 15.54 0.75 4.35
N GLY A 119 16.56 0.11 3.78
CA GLY A 119 17.42 -0.80 4.53
C GLY A 119 18.18 -0.11 5.66
N LEU A 120 18.71 -0.92 6.57
CA LEU A 120 19.55 -0.47 7.68
C LEU A 120 20.95 -0.12 7.16
N ARG A 121 21.47 1.03 7.60
CA ARG A 121 22.86 1.40 7.36
C ARG A 121 23.78 0.73 8.37
N GLU A 122 25.06 0.59 8.02
CA GLU A 122 26.08 0.17 8.96
C GLU A 122 26.05 1.04 10.24
N GLY A 123 26.06 0.39 11.39
CA GLY A 123 25.95 1.01 12.71
C GLY A 123 24.52 1.28 13.20
N GLU A 124 23.50 1.19 12.33
CA GLU A 124 22.10 1.37 12.75
C GLU A 124 21.56 0.13 13.48
N THR A 125 20.72 0.37 14.48
CA THR A 125 20.04 -0.67 15.26
C THR A 125 18.56 -0.72 14.94
N THR A 126 17.99 -1.91 14.84
CA THR A 126 16.54 -2.13 14.72
C THR A 126 16.05 -3.12 15.76
N LEU A 127 14.74 -3.07 16.01
CA LEU A 127 14.04 -4.13 16.71
C LEU A 127 13.50 -5.16 15.72
N VAL A 128 13.64 -6.42 16.10
CA VAL A 128 13.00 -7.58 15.46
C VAL A 128 12.07 -8.19 16.49
N SER A 129 10.83 -8.48 16.09
CA SER A 129 9.88 -9.17 16.96
C SER A 129 9.24 -10.36 16.27
N ALA A 130 9.05 -11.44 17.02
CA ALA A 130 8.33 -12.62 16.59
C ALA A 130 7.10 -12.81 17.48
N ARG A 131 5.92 -12.79 16.89
CA ARG A 131 4.64 -13.04 17.56
C ARG A 131 4.21 -14.48 17.36
N VAL A 132 3.77 -15.13 18.42
CA VAL A 132 3.29 -16.51 18.44
C VAL A 132 1.76 -16.57 18.36
N VAL A 133 1.25 -17.63 17.78
CA VAL A 133 -0.19 -17.90 17.62
C VAL A 133 -0.82 -18.20 18.99
N GLU A 134 -2.11 -17.93 19.13
CA GLU A 134 -2.85 -18.25 20.37
C GLU A 134 -2.87 -19.76 20.60
N GLY A 135 -2.59 -20.18 21.84
CA GLY A 135 -2.54 -21.60 22.20
C GLY A 135 -1.26 -22.32 21.80
N GLN A 136 -0.22 -21.60 21.38
CA GLN A 136 1.13 -22.16 21.15
C GLN A 136 2.21 -21.43 21.97
N GLU A 137 1.85 -20.84 23.11
CA GLU A 137 2.76 -20.00 23.92
C GLU A 137 4.03 -20.73 24.40
N ASP A 138 4.01 -22.05 24.48
CA ASP A 138 5.16 -22.90 24.84
C ASP A 138 6.35 -22.75 23.88
N VAL A 139 6.13 -22.19 22.69
CA VAL A 139 7.20 -21.91 21.73
C VAL A 139 7.98 -20.65 22.09
N LEU A 140 7.38 -19.70 22.82
CA LEU A 140 7.99 -18.39 23.13
C LEU A 140 9.37 -18.50 23.80
N SER A 141 9.54 -19.44 24.73
CA SER A 141 10.81 -19.66 25.44
C SER A 141 11.89 -20.37 24.61
N ARG A 142 11.50 -20.97 23.49
CA ARG A 142 12.40 -21.69 22.57
C ARG A 142 12.85 -20.84 21.39
N LEU A 143 12.22 -19.68 21.18
CA LEU A 143 12.56 -18.80 20.08
C LEU A 143 13.96 -18.19 20.28
N ALA A 144 14.82 -18.42 19.31
CA ALA A 144 16.13 -17.81 19.17
C ALA A 144 16.23 -17.07 17.84
N LEU A 145 17.14 -16.10 17.79
CA LEU A 145 17.44 -15.34 16.59
C LEU A 145 18.84 -15.71 16.10
N GLU A 146 18.92 -16.28 14.90
CA GLU A 146 20.17 -16.50 14.18
C GLU A 146 20.37 -15.32 13.24
N ALA A 147 21.45 -14.55 13.47
CA ALA A 147 21.87 -13.45 12.60
C ALA A 147 22.95 -13.93 11.63
N GLU A 148 22.78 -13.62 10.35
CA GLU A 148 23.81 -13.87 9.34
C GLU A 148 24.98 -12.88 9.43
N THR A 149 26.08 -13.19 8.74
CA THR A 149 27.25 -12.32 8.62
C THR A 149 26.84 -10.90 8.21
N GLY A 150 27.20 -9.90 9.02
CA GLY A 150 26.81 -8.51 8.79
C GLY A 150 25.67 -8.02 9.70
N LEU A 151 25.16 -8.87 10.59
CA LEU A 151 24.24 -8.49 11.67
C LEU A 151 24.79 -8.98 13.01
N ASP A 152 24.67 -8.15 14.03
CA ASP A 152 25.00 -8.50 15.41
C ASP A 152 23.75 -8.43 16.29
N VAL A 153 23.52 -9.45 17.10
CA VAL A 153 22.40 -9.48 18.05
C VAL A 153 22.88 -8.86 19.34
N GLU A 154 22.64 -7.56 19.51
CA GLU A 154 23.11 -6.83 20.69
C GLU A 154 22.39 -7.24 21.97
N ALA A 155 21.09 -7.54 21.88
CA ALA A 155 20.25 -7.78 23.05
C ALA A 155 19.03 -8.66 22.73
N GLY A 156 18.62 -9.46 23.71
CA GLY A 156 17.49 -10.38 23.64
C GLY A 156 17.91 -11.82 23.97
N PRO A 157 16.95 -12.77 23.99
CA PRO A 157 15.51 -12.58 23.78
C PRO A 157 14.82 -11.91 24.97
N LEU A 158 13.99 -10.90 24.72
CA LEU A 158 13.02 -10.38 25.69
C LEU A 158 11.65 -10.99 25.39
N VAL A 159 11.14 -11.81 26.31
CA VAL A 159 9.86 -12.51 26.14
C VAL A 159 8.73 -11.72 26.80
N ASP A 160 7.82 -11.21 25.98
CA ASP A 160 6.56 -10.62 26.41
C ASP A 160 5.42 -11.64 26.28
N ARG A 161 5.06 -12.27 27.39
CA ARG A 161 3.98 -13.26 27.43
C ARG A 161 2.58 -12.63 27.27
N ALA A 162 2.40 -11.37 27.64
CA ALA A 162 1.09 -10.71 27.55
C ALA A 162 0.72 -10.47 26.08
N ASN A 163 1.69 -10.05 25.26
CA ASN A 163 1.49 -9.84 23.83
C ASN A 163 1.84 -11.07 22.98
N ARG A 164 2.36 -12.15 23.59
CA ARG A 164 2.88 -13.37 22.94
C ARG A 164 3.97 -13.03 21.92
N GLU A 165 4.88 -12.15 22.31
CA GLU A 165 5.96 -11.66 21.46
C GLU A 165 7.32 -11.89 22.08
N VAL A 166 8.31 -12.12 21.23
CA VAL A 166 9.73 -12.11 21.61
C VAL A 166 10.42 -11.02 20.83
N TRP A 167 11.21 -10.23 21.53
CA TRP A 167 11.90 -9.06 20.99
C TRP A 167 13.42 -9.25 21.04
N TRP A 168 14.07 -8.82 19.96
CA TRP A 168 15.52 -8.75 19.85
C TRP A 168 15.93 -7.39 19.29
N ARG A 169 17.08 -6.90 19.73
CA ARG A 169 17.74 -5.74 19.13
C ARG A 169 18.92 -6.21 18.31
N VAL A 170 18.94 -5.83 17.04
CA VAL A 170 20.01 -6.19 16.10
C VAL A 170 20.67 -4.93 15.56
N ARG A 171 21.99 -4.97 15.37
CA ARG A 171 22.81 -3.93 14.75
C ARG A 171 23.30 -4.39 13.39
N ALA A 172 23.18 -3.53 12.40
CA ALA A 172 23.83 -3.73 11.10
C ALA A 172 25.34 -3.45 11.20
N THR A 173 26.18 -4.40 10.82
CA THR A 173 27.66 -4.28 10.90
C THR A 173 28.36 -4.13 9.56
N ALA A 174 27.60 -4.03 8.46
CA ALA A 174 28.07 -3.66 7.12
C ALA A 174 26.88 -3.11 6.29
N ASP A 175 27.01 -2.94 4.98
CA ASP A 175 25.92 -2.49 4.09
C ASP A 175 25.58 -3.50 2.98
N THR A 176 25.34 -4.76 3.37
CA THR A 176 25.04 -5.87 2.46
C THR A 176 23.60 -6.39 2.66
N PRO A 177 22.98 -7.04 1.66
CA PRO A 177 21.75 -7.80 1.90
C PRO A 177 21.98 -8.85 3.00
N ARG A 178 21.06 -8.94 3.96
CA ARG A 178 21.10 -9.94 5.04
C ARG A 178 19.77 -10.62 5.21
N GLU A 179 19.80 -11.77 5.85
CA GLU A 179 18.63 -12.40 6.40
C GLU A 179 18.73 -12.52 7.93
N VAL A 180 17.60 -12.35 8.60
CA VAL A 180 17.44 -12.72 10.01
C VAL A 180 16.58 -13.95 10.08
N THR A 181 17.08 -14.98 10.75
CA THR A 181 16.36 -16.25 10.90
C THR A 181 15.88 -16.41 12.33
N VAL A 182 14.56 -16.44 12.51
CA VAL A 182 13.94 -16.85 13.77
C VAL A 182 13.86 -18.37 13.76
N THR A 183 14.26 -19.02 14.86
CA THR A 183 14.20 -20.47 15.01
C THR A 183 13.64 -20.89 16.36
N ASP A 184 12.90 -22.00 16.39
CA ASP A 184 12.48 -22.68 17.63
C ASP A 184 13.34 -23.94 17.93
N GLY A 185 14.45 -24.10 17.21
CA GLY A 185 15.36 -25.25 17.27
C GLY A 185 15.06 -26.37 16.28
N ALA A 186 13.83 -26.48 15.79
CA ALA A 186 13.43 -27.49 14.80
C ALA A 186 13.13 -26.88 13.42
N THR A 187 12.61 -25.66 13.41
CA THR A 187 12.19 -24.94 12.22
C THR A 187 12.83 -23.57 12.15
N ARG A 188 13.03 -23.08 10.93
CA ARG A 188 13.69 -21.80 10.63
C ARG A 188 12.77 -20.94 9.77
N TRP A 189 12.58 -19.70 10.19
CA TRP A 189 11.81 -18.70 9.47
C TRP A 189 12.67 -17.48 9.22
N ALA A 190 13.05 -17.34 7.95
CA ALA A 190 14.00 -16.34 7.52
C ALA A 190 13.27 -15.07 7.00
N LYS A 191 13.88 -13.91 7.22
CA LYS A 191 13.33 -12.60 6.85
C LYS A 191 14.43 -11.67 6.33
N LEU A 192 14.22 -11.14 5.14
CA LEU A 192 15.20 -10.31 4.45
C LEU A 192 15.29 -8.90 5.05
N LEU A 193 16.52 -8.43 5.23
CA LEU A 193 16.88 -7.03 5.44
C LEU A 193 17.78 -6.59 4.27
N ALA A 194 17.22 -5.79 3.36
CA ALA A 194 17.97 -5.24 2.23
C ALA A 194 19.00 -4.17 2.68
N PRO A 195 20.06 -3.90 1.89
CA PRO A 195 21.05 -2.87 2.20
C PRO A 195 20.46 -1.46 2.11
N ALA A 196 21.18 -0.49 2.68
CA ALA A 196 20.77 0.90 2.65
C ALA A 196 20.76 1.45 1.22
N GLY A 197 19.69 2.16 0.86
CA GLY A 197 19.60 2.88 -0.41
C GLY A 197 19.10 2.07 -1.61
N ASP A 198 19.02 0.73 -1.52
CA ASP A 198 18.38 -0.04 -2.59
C ASP A 198 16.85 0.15 -2.56
N ARG A 199 16.22 0.23 -3.73
CA ARG A 199 14.75 0.29 -3.88
C ARG A 199 14.14 -1.11 -3.94
N ASP A 200 14.80 -2.04 -3.28
CA ASP A 200 14.30 -3.38 -3.03
C ASP A 200 13.01 -3.36 -2.23
N ARG A 201 12.22 -4.40 -2.43
CA ARG A 201 10.95 -4.58 -1.73
C ARG A 201 11.22 -4.92 -0.29
N LEU A 202 10.92 -3.99 0.59
CA LEU A 202 11.08 -4.15 2.03
C LEU A 202 9.72 -4.31 2.70
N ALA A 203 9.50 -5.46 3.30
CA ALA A 203 8.32 -5.74 4.13
C ALA A 203 8.66 -5.54 5.61
N GLY A 204 7.88 -4.68 6.28
CA GLY A 204 8.02 -4.46 7.73
C GLY A 204 7.59 -5.67 8.54
N ALA A 205 6.72 -6.53 8.01
CA ALA A 205 6.23 -7.73 8.68
C ALA A 205 6.04 -8.91 7.71
N ARG A 206 6.42 -10.11 8.17
CA ARG A 206 6.11 -11.39 7.53
C ARG A 206 5.04 -12.06 8.37
N GLU A 207 3.80 -12.08 7.88
CA GLU A 207 2.65 -12.59 8.64
C GLU A 207 2.18 -13.95 8.11
N ARG A 208 1.38 -14.68 8.89
CA ARG A 208 0.68 -15.87 8.40
C ARG A 208 -0.25 -15.49 7.23
N GLY A 209 -0.45 -16.44 6.31
CA GLY A 209 -1.35 -16.27 5.17
C GLY A 209 -2.77 -15.86 5.58
N GLY A 210 -3.42 -15.08 4.71
CA GLY A 210 -4.78 -14.60 4.91
C GLY A 210 -5.17 -13.51 3.90
N TRP A 211 -6.45 -13.13 3.86
CA TRP A 211 -6.92 -12.07 2.97
C TRP A 211 -6.32 -10.69 3.31
N HIS A 212 -5.97 -10.46 4.59
CA HIS A 212 -5.35 -9.21 5.07
C HIS A 212 -3.89 -9.06 4.64
N HIS A 213 -3.19 -10.16 4.34
CA HIS A 213 -1.80 -10.16 3.85
C HIS A 213 -1.66 -9.36 2.53
N LEU A 214 -2.68 -9.40 1.67
CA LEU A 214 -2.73 -8.62 0.42
C LEU A 214 -2.72 -7.10 0.65
N LEU A 215 -3.26 -6.65 1.79
CA LEU A 215 -3.42 -5.24 2.13
C LEU A 215 -2.28 -4.72 3.01
N LEU A 216 -1.67 -5.57 3.83
CA LEU A 216 -0.67 -5.14 4.81
C LEU A 216 0.76 -5.38 4.34
N ASN A 217 1.07 -6.55 3.76
CA ASN A 217 2.44 -6.93 3.40
C ASN A 217 2.51 -7.84 2.14
N PRO A 218 2.08 -7.39 0.96
CA PRO A 218 1.98 -8.22 -0.25
C PRO A 218 3.34 -8.61 -0.87
N THR A 219 4.44 -8.03 -0.40
CA THR A 219 5.77 -8.18 -1.00
C THR A 219 6.58 -9.35 -0.44
N GLU A 220 6.17 -9.95 0.67
CA GLU A 220 6.88 -11.07 1.30
C GLU A 220 6.10 -12.38 1.18
N ILE A 221 6.78 -13.52 1.22
CA ILE A 221 6.13 -14.83 1.21
C ILE A 221 5.56 -15.07 2.61
N PRO A 222 4.25 -15.38 2.76
CA PRO A 222 3.65 -15.58 4.07
C PRO A 222 4.32 -16.73 4.84
N LEU A 223 4.13 -16.72 6.16
CA LEU A 223 4.52 -17.86 7.00
C LEU A 223 3.66 -19.09 6.63
N PRO A 224 4.22 -20.31 6.65
CA PRO A 224 3.45 -21.53 6.41
C PRO A 224 2.26 -21.65 7.37
N ASP A 225 1.13 -22.19 6.90
CA ASP A 225 -0.09 -22.30 7.72
C ASP A 225 0.14 -23.12 9.01
N GLY A 226 1.07 -24.07 9.01
CA GLY A 226 1.46 -24.86 10.18
C GLY A 226 2.49 -24.21 11.12
N ALA A 227 2.99 -23.00 10.83
CA ALA A 227 4.01 -22.37 11.65
C ALA A 227 3.46 -21.92 13.02
N PRO A 228 4.20 -22.09 14.13
CA PRO A 228 3.82 -21.57 15.44
C PRO A 228 3.82 -20.05 15.52
N LEU A 229 4.47 -19.38 14.55
CA LEU A 229 4.54 -17.93 14.45
C LEU A 229 3.32 -17.35 13.74
N ALA A 230 2.76 -16.29 14.34
CA ALA A 230 1.74 -15.44 13.75
C ALA A 230 2.35 -14.35 12.85
N ALA A 231 3.48 -13.74 13.28
CA ALA A 231 4.15 -12.69 12.53
C ALA A 231 5.63 -12.54 12.93
N ILE A 232 6.48 -12.13 11.99
CA ILE A 232 7.85 -11.66 12.23
C ILE A 232 7.96 -10.21 11.76
N ARG A 233 8.11 -9.25 12.67
CA ARG A 233 8.22 -7.82 12.37
C ARG A 233 9.64 -7.32 12.53
N VAL A 234 9.99 -6.35 11.69
CA VAL A 234 11.27 -5.64 11.69
C VAL A 234 10.94 -4.16 11.56
N GLU A 235 11.41 -3.35 12.50
CA GLU A 235 11.18 -1.91 12.50
C GLU A 235 12.17 -1.19 11.58
N LEU A 236 11.89 -1.23 10.28
CA LEU A 236 12.74 -0.57 9.30
C LEU A 236 12.60 0.96 9.34
N PRO A 237 13.72 1.70 9.23
CA PRO A 237 13.67 3.15 9.14
C PRO A 237 12.92 3.59 7.87
N ARG A 238 12.16 4.68 8.01
CA ARG A 238 11.49 5.34 6.89
C ARG A 238 12.51 6.18 6.11
N ARG A 239 12.23 6.45 4.84
CA ARG A 239 12.96 7.47 4.07
C ARG A 239 12.50 8.84 4.53
N ASP A 240 13.45 9.74 4.80
CA ASP A 240 13.19 11.10 5.29
C ASP A 240 12.76 12.07 4.16
N ASP A 241 11.81 11.63 3.34
CA ASP A 241 11.31 12.37 2.18
C ASP A 241 9.84 12.75 2.41
N ASP A 242 9.53 13.43 3.51
CA ASP A 242 8.16 13.85 3.84
C ASP A 242 7.92 15.31 3.44
N TRP A 243 6.76 15.56 2.81
CA TRP A 243 6.27 16.90 2.50
C TRP A 243 4.80 17.04 2.90
N ALA A 244 4.50 18.06 3.70
CA ALA A 244 3.17 18.31 4.28
C ALA A 244 2.63 17.11 5.12
N GLY A 245 3.52 16.39 5.81
CA GLY A 245 3.17 15.25 6.66
C GLY A 245 2.88 13.95 5.91
N LEU A 246 3.08 13.92 4.59
CA LEU A 246 2.95 12.73 3.76
C LEU A 246 4.25 12.48 2.96
N PRO A 247 4.53 11.22 2.57
CA PRO A 247 5.70 10.91 1.77
C PRO A 247 5.65 11.57 0.39
N VAL A 248 6.79 12.12 -0.06
CA VAL A 248 6.95 12.77 -1.37
C VAL A 248 6.60 11.83 -2.53
N TRP A 249 6.89 10.53 -2.41
CA TRP A 249 6.52 9.54 -3.43
C TRP A 249 5.00 9.42 -3.58
N LEU A 250 4.23 9.63 -2.50
CA LEU A 250 2.77 9.54 -2.51
C LEU A 250 2.19 10.72 -3.31
N TRP A 251 2.71 11.93 -3.08
CA TRP A 251 2.39 13.10 -3.89
C TRP A 251 2.74 12.91 -5.36
N GLY A 252 3.96 12.41 -5.63
CA GLY A 252 4.41 12.07 -6.97
C GLY A 252 3.48 11.07 -7.65
N PHE A 253 3.09 10.01 -6.94
CA PHE A 253 2.16 9.00 -7.42
C PHE A 253 0.81 9.59 -7.83
N PHE A 254 0.17 10.36 -6.95
CA PHE A 254 -1.13 10.95 -7.26
C PHE A 254 -1.06 11.92 -8.44
N LEU A 255 -0.07 12.82 -8.46
CA LEU A 255 0.07 13.80 -9.53
C LEU A 255 0.33 13.12 -10.87
N LEU A 256 1.28 12.18 -10.93
CA LEU A 256 1.65 11.47 -12.15
C LEU A 256 0.52 10.54 -12.63
N SER A 257 -0.25 9.95 -11.70
CA SER A 257 -1.43 9.14 -12.04
C SER A 257 -2.53 9.98 -12.66
N VAL A 258 -2.80 11.18 -12.11
CA VAL A 258 -3.79 12.11 -12.70
C VAL A 258 -3.33 12.55 -14.09
N VAL A 259 -2.07 12.96 -14.24
CA VAL A 259 -1.51 13.36 -15.54
C VAL A 259 -1.56 12.21 -16.55
N GLY A 260 -1.14 11.00 -16.17
CA GLY A 260 -1.20 9.81 -17.02
C GLY A 260 -2.62 9.46 -17.45
N GLY A 261 -3.57 9.49 -16.52
CA GLY A 261 -4.99 9.30 -16.83
C GLY A 261 -5.51 10.35 -17.82
N LEU A 262 -5.21 11.62 -17.58
CA LEU A 262 -5.65 12.72 -18.44
C LEU A 262 -5.06 12.66 -19.86
N LEU A 263 -3.78 12.29 -19.99
CA LEU A 263 -3.13 12.12 -21.29
C LEU A 263 -3.80 11.02 -22.12
N PHE A 264 -4.17 9.91 -21.49
CA PHE A 264 -4.83 8.78 -22.15
C PHE A 264 -6.36 8.88 -22.21
N LYS A 265 -6.96 9.89 -21.58
CA LYS A 265 -8.41 10.13 -21.58
C LYS A 265 -9.01 10.11 -22.99
N ARG A 266 -8.34 10.78 -23.94
CA ARG A 266 -8.80 10.88 -25.34
C ARG A 266 -8.76 9.53 -26.04
N VAL A 267 -7.71 8.74 -25.81
CA VAL A 267 -7.57 7.38 -26.37
C VAL A 267 -8.62 6.44 -25.80
N LEU A 268 -8.89 6.56 -24.50
CA LEU A 268 -9.86 5.72 -23.79
C LEU A 268 -11.32 6.17 -23.97
N LYS A 269 -11.60 7.27 -24.67
CA LYS A 269 -12.96 7.82 -24.90
C LYS A 269 -13.78 7.89 -23.61
N VAL A 270 -13.18 8.41 -22.52
CA VAL A 270 -13.90 8.62 -21.25
C VAL A 270 -14.46 10.02 -21.23
N GLU A 271 -15.78 10.12 -21.11
CA GLU A 271 -16.46 11.38 -20.86
C GLU A 271 -16.39 11.67 -19.36
N MET A 272 -15.61 12.69 -18.98
CA MET A 272 -15.68 13.27 -17.63
C MET A 272 -16.49 14.55 -17.70
#